data_AF-A0A2U2PL75-F1
#
_entry.id   AF-A0A2U2PL75-F1
#
_cell.length_a   1.000
_cell.length_b   1.000
_cell.length_c   1.000
_cell.angle_alpha   90.00
_cell.angle_beta   90.00
_cell.angle_gamma   90.00
#
_symmetry.space_group_name_H-M   'P 1'
#
loop_
_entity.id
_entity.type
_entity.pdbx_description
1 polymer ?
#
loop_
_entity_poly.entity_id
_entity_poly.type
_entity_poly.pdbx_seq_one_letter_code
_entity_poly.pdbx_strand_id
1 'polypeptide(L)' 'MIKHEIIQCERCRTRIECKANSYTRCQCSQVYLNLNEVQYISELYEGCLCAGCLRELKEEYENSIKSC' A
#
# COMPACT_ATOMS: atom_id res chain seq x y z
N MET A 1 -18.87 -11.48 16.21
CA MET A 1 -18.01 -12.25 15.27
C MET A 1 -17.30 -11.25 14.37
N ILE A 2 -16.05 -10.92 14.69
CA ILE A 2 -15.27 -9.92 13.94
C ILE A 2 -14.60 -10.68 12.80
N LYS A 3 -15.22 -10.63 11.61
CA LYS A 3 -14.66 -11.20 10.39
C LYS A 3 -13.46 -10.33 10.00
N HIS A 4 -12.27 -10.72 10.43
CA HIS A 4 -11.03 -10.18 9.89
C HIS A 4 -10.93 -10.67 8.44
N GLU A 5 -11.35 -9.83 7.49
CA GLU A 5 -11.21 -10.16 6.07
C GLU A 5 -9.74 -10.05 5.69
N ILE A 6 -9.11 -11.22 5.56
CA ILE A 6 -7.79 -11.36 4.96
C ILE A 6 -7.99 -11.16 3.47
N ILE A 7 -7.66 -9.97 2.98
CA ILE A 7 -7.70 -9.67 1.54
C ILE A 7 -6.34 -9.96 0.93
N GLN A 8 -6.30 -10.11 -0.39
CA GLN A 8 -5.05 -10.31 -1.11
C GLN A 8 -4.61 -9.00 -1.74
N CYS A 9 -3.32 -8.68 -1.61
CA CYS A 9 -2.72 -7.55 -2.31
C CYS A 9 -2.89 -7.74 -3.83
N GLU A 10 -3.40 -6.74 -4.55
CA GLU A 10 -3.57 -6.87 -6.01
C GLU A 10 -2.24 -7.05 -6.75
N ARG A 11 -1.16 -6.48 -6.22
CA ARG A 11 0.18 -6.55 -6.84
C ARG A 11 0.87 -7.89 -6.60
N CYS A 12 1.04 -8.29 -5.34
CA CYS A 12 1.84 -9.48 -4.99
C CYS A 12 1.00 -10.69 -4.53
N ARG A 13 -0.32 -10.55 -4.45
CA ARG A 13 -1.26 -11.56 -3.90
C ARG A 13 -0.95 -12.02 -2.48
N THR A 14 -0.10 -11.27 -1.76
CA THR A 14 0.16 -11.49 -0.34
C THR A 14 -1.13 -11.32 0.45
N ARG A 15 -1.37 -12.24 1.38
CA ARG A 15 -2.45 -12.14 2.34
C ARG A 15 -2.16 -11.00 3.30
N ILE A 16 -2.96 -9.96 3.20
CA ILE A 16 -2.93 -8.79 4.08
C ILE A 16 -4.17 -8.79 4.95
N GLU A 17 -3.94 -8.57 6.24
CA GLU A 17 -5.04 -8.34 7.18
C GLU A 17 -5.48 -6.89 7.01
N CYS A 18 -6.52 -6.67 6.19
CA CYS A 18 -7.13 -5.37 6.04
C CYS A 18 -8.23 -5.23 7.08
N LYS A 19 -7.92 -4.48 8.15
CA LYS A 19 -8.95 -4.01 9.08
C LYS A 19 -9.64 -2.80 8.47
N ALA A 20 -10.55 -2.99 7.52
CA ALA A 20 -11.36 -1.90 6.95
C ALA A 20 -12.10 -1.08 8.03
N ASN A 21 -12.44 -1.70 9.17
CA ASN A 21 -12.99 -1.05 10.37
C ASN A 21 -11.98 -0.25 11.22
N SER A 22 -10.68 -0.34 10.93
CA SER A 22 -9.61 0.41 11.60
C SER A 22 -8.50 0.64 10.60
N TYR A 23 -8.73 1.54 9.66
CA TYR A 23 -7.75 2.03 8.69
C TYR A 23 -6.40 2.38 9.36
N THR A 24 -6.45 2.97 10.57
CA THR A 24 -5.28 3.30 11.40
C THR A 24 -4.46 2.10 11.91
N ARG A 25 -5.00 0.88 11.84
CA ARG A 25 -4.32 -0.38 12.22
C ARG A 25 -4.04 -1.29 11.02
N CYS A 26 -4.35 -0.86 9.81
CA CYS A 26 -3.96 -1.56 8.60
C CYS A 26 -2.43 -1.53 8.44
N GLN A 27 -1.84 -2.63 7.98
CA GLN A 27 -0.40 -2.65 7.63
C GLN A 27 -0.04 -1.58 6.59
N CYS A 28 -1.00 -1.20 5.75
CA CYS A 28 -0.88 -0.09 4.81
C CYS A 28 -0.60 1.27 5.50
N SER A 29 -1.15 1.50 6.70
CA SER A 29 -0.91 2.72 7.49
C SER A 29 0.44 2.72 8.23
N GLN A 30 1.19 1.61 8.24
CA GLN A 30 2.55 1.57 8.81
C GLN A 30 3.60 2.14 7.85
N VAL A 31 3.26 2.31 6.56
CA VAL A 31 4.15 2.88 5.56
C VAL A 31 3.86 4.37 5.43
N TYR A 32 4.87 5.18 5.70
CA TYR A 32 4.80 6.63 5.49
C TYR A 32 5.11 6.96 4.04
N LEU A 33 4.08 7.37 3.32
CA LEU A 33 4.11 7.83 1.94
C LEU A 33 3.77 9.32 1.92
N ASN A 34 4.49 10.12 1.16
CA ASN A 34 4.13 11.50 0.90
C ASN A 34 2.96 11.59 -0.07
N LEU A 35 2.35 12.78 -0.16
CA LEU A 35 1.22 13.03 -1.06
C LEU A 35 1.51 12.60 -2.50
N ASN A 36 2.70 12.91 -3.03
CA ASN A 36 3.08 12.54 -4.40
C ASN A 36 3.17 11.01 -4.59
N GLU A 37 3.75 10.30 -3.62
CA GLU A 37 3.84 8.84 -3.63
C GLU A 37 2.44 8.21 -3.56
N VAL A 38 1.57 8.71 -2.69
CA VAL A 38 0.18 8.22 -2.56
C VAL A 38 -0.61 8.47 -3.84
N GLN A 39 -0.47 9.65 -4.46
CA GLN A 39 -1.12 9.97 -5.73
C GLN A 39 -0.65 9.02 -6.84
N TYR A 40 0.67 8.88 -7.00
CA TYR A 40 1.26 7.97 -7.98
C TYR A 40 0.76 6.53 -7.81
N ILE A 41 0.70 6.05 -6.57
CA ILE A 41 0.21 4.70 -6.28
C ILE A 41 -1.29 4.58 -6.57
N SER A 42 -2.09 5.59 -6.22
CA SER A 42 -3.55 5.60 -6.46
C SER A 42 -3.91 5.69 -7.94
N GLU A 43 -3.05 6.27 -8.77
CA GLU A 43 -3.21 6.29 -10.24
C GLU A 43 -2.88 4.93 -10.88
N LEU A 44 -2.00 4.15 -10.26
CA LEU A 44 -1.58 2.83 -10.76
C LEU A 44 -2.42 1.67 -10.21
N TYR A 45 -2.87 1.78 -8.97
CA TYR A 45 -3.55 0.72 -8.24
C TYR A 45 -4.72 1.30 -7.44
N GLU A 46 -5.94 0.85 -7.74
CA GLU A 46 -7.15 1.25 -7.02
C GLU A 46 -7.47 0.32 -5.82
N GLY A 47 -6.82 -0.83 -5.73
CA GLY A 47 -7.02 -1.81 -4.65
C GLY A 47 -6.09 -1.67 -3.45
N CYS A 48 -6.23 -2.61 -2.51
CA CYS A 48 -5.40 -2.65 -1.32
C CYS A 48 -4.00 -3.22 -1.61
N LEU A 49 -2.97 -2.46 -1.28
CA LEU A 49 -1.58 -2.87 -1.37
C LEU A 49 -1.02 -3.21 0.01
N CYS A 50 -0.10 -4.18 0.05
CA CYS A 50 0.62 -4.52 1.27
C CYS A 50 1.76 -3.55 1.54
N ALA A 51 2.23 -3.49 2.80
CA ALA A 51 3.36 -2.64 3.19
C ALA A 51 4.63 -2.91 2.37
N GLY A 52 4.86 -4.15 1.94
CA GLY A 52 5.98 -4.51 1.06
C GLY A 52 5.86 -3.82 -0.30
N CYS A 53 4.72 -3.99 -0.98
CA CYS A 53 4.48 -3.37 -2.28
C CYS A 53 4.50 -1.85 -2.22
N LEU A 54 3.99 -1.24 -1.14
CA LEU A 54 4.05 0.20 -0.94
C LEU A 54 5.50 0.70 -0.79
N ARG A 55 6.37 -0.06 -0.10
CA ARG A 55 7.80 0.26 0.01
C ARG A 55 8.51 0.13 -1.34
N GLU A 56 8.23 -0.94 -2.08
CA GLU A 56 8.79 -1.13 -3.42
C GLU A 56 8.37 0.02 -4.36
N LEU A 57 7.09 0.39 -4.38
CA LEU A 57 6.59 1.52 -5.19
C LEU A 57 7.22 2.85 -4.78
N LYS A 58 7.41 3.07 -3.47
CA LYS A 58 8.13 4.23 -2.95
C LYS A 58 9.56 4.27 -3.47
N GLU A 59 10.28 3.16 -3.38
CA GLU A 59 11.66 3.07 -3.88
C GLU A 59 11.72 3.28 -5.40
N GLU A 60 10.80 2.69 -6.17
CA GLU A 60 10.67 2.93 -7.61
C GLU A 60 10.41 4.41 -7.93
N TYR A 61 9.46 5.03 -7.23
CA TYR A 61 9.13 6.45 -7.38
C TYR A 61 10.34 7.33 -7.05
N GLU A 62 11.02 7.06 -5.93
CA GLU A 62 12.24 7.76 -5.52
C GLU A 62 13.38 7.64 -6.52
N ASN A 63 13.56 6.46 -7.13
CA ASN A 63 14.55 6.27 -8.19
C ASN A 63 14.16 7.02 -9.47
N SER A 64 12.87 7.02 -9.82
CA SER A 64 12.36 7.74 -11.01
C SER A 64 12.56 9.26 -10.90
N ILE A 65 12.42 9.85 -9.70
CA ILE A 65 12.64 11.28 -9.48
C ILE A 65 14.11 11.66 -9.25
N LYS A 66 14.96 10.73 -8.80
CA LYS A 66 16.40 10.97 -8.57
C LYS A 66 17.24 10.95 -9.86
N SER A 67 16.68 10.60 -11.01
CA SER A 67 17.40 10.50 -12.29
C SER A 67 17.62 11.85 -13.01
N CYS A 68 17.57 12.99 -12.31
CA CYS A 68 17.84 14.32 -12.87
C CYS A 68 19.25 14.80 -12.52
#